data_AF-A0A3A8TPY5-F1
#
_entry.id   AF-A0A3A8TPY5-F1
#
_cell.length_a   1.000
_cell.length_b   1.000
_cell.length_c   1.000
_cell.angle_alpha   90.00
_cell.angle_beta   90.00
_cell.angle_gamma   90.00
#
_symmetry.space_group_name_H-M   'P 1'
#
loop_
_entity.id
_entity.type
_entity.pdbx_description
1 polymer ?
#
loop_
_entity_poly.entity_id
_entity_poly.type
_entity_poly.pdbx_seq_one_letter_code
_entity_poly.pdbx_strand_id
1 'polypeptide(L)'
;MGLDLTKVMVLLQRKYSSIREISRLTNELKETFARNDEVSAVMLLEMRAEEMAKVDACVDEIWRQAGADRAAMQKLRTLLTADPAKASGNGPEEKKIYEIRRKTQVLLEEVRMADQKLNRSVAREKSFYGAGEKEKRPVRV
;
A
#
# COMPACT_ATOMS: atom_id res chain seq x y z
N MET A 1 8.38 -12.17 -25.17
CA MET A 1 8.13 -13.07 -24.02
C MET A 1 6.88 -12.54 -23.35
N GLY A 2 5.83 -13.35 -23.21
CA GLY A 2 4.58 -12.89 -22.59
C GLY A 2 4.75 -12.54 -21.11
N LEU A 3 3.84 -11.73 -20.58
CA LEU A 3 3.80 -11.37 -19.16
C LEU A 3 3.56 -12.62 -18.29
N ASP A 4 4.47 -12.91 -17.36
CA ASP A 4 4.30 -13.98 -16.37
C ASP A 4 3.34 -13.52 -15.26
N LEU A 5 2.07 -13.93 -15.38
CA LEU A 5 1.03 -13.59 -14.41
C LEU A 5 1.24 -14.26 -13.04
N THR A 6 1.89 -15.43 -12.99
CA THR A 6 2.19 -16.12 -11.75
C THR A 6 3.19 -15.32 -10.93
N LYS A 7 4.25 -14.83 -11.57
CA LYS A 7 5.23 -13.96 -10.93
C LYS A 7 4.60 -12.64 -10.46
N VAL A 8 3.72 -12.03 -11.26
CA VAL A 8 2.96 -10.83 -10.86
C VAL A 8 2.10 -11.10 -9.63
N MET A 9 1.40 -12.24 -9.56
CA MET A 9 0.62 -12.65 -8.39
C MET A 9 1.47 -12.78 -7.14
N VAL A 10 2.62 -13.46 -7.22
CA VAL A 10 3.54 -13.64 -6.10
C VAL A 10 4.01 -12.28 -5.56
N LEU A 11 4.36 -11.35 -6.45
CA LEU A 11 4.80 -10.01 -6.07
C LEU A 11 3.69 -9.17 -5.44
N LEU A 12 2.46 -9.27 -5.97
CA LEU A 12 1.30 -8.62 -5.35
C LEU A 12 0.99 -9.20 -3.97
N GLN A 13 1.11 -10.51 -3.81
CA GLN A 13 0.94 -11.16 -2.51
C GLN A 13 2.02 -10.73 -1.51
N ARG A 14 3.28 -10.63 -1.96
CA ARG A 14 4.39 -10.11 -1.15
C ARG A 14 4.15 -8.66 -0.72
N LYS A 15 3.73 -7.80 -1.65
CA LYS A 15 3.32 -6.42 -1.35
C LYS A 15 2.21 -6.37 -0.32
N TYR A 16 1.17 -7.20 -0.47
CA TYR A 16 0.08 -7.30 0.50
C TYR A 16 0.59 -7.68 1.90
N SER A 17 1.50 -8.65 2.00
CA SER A 17 2.10 -9.04 3.27
C SER A 17 2.86 -7.90 3.96
N SER A 18 3.67 -7.12 3.23
CA SER A 18 4.35 -5.96 3.80
C SER A 18 3.37 -4.85 4.24
N ILE A 19 2.31 -4.61 3.48
CA ILE A 19 1.25 -3.66 3.89
C ILE A 19 0.55 -4.14 5.19
N ARG A 20 0.37 -5.45 5.34
CA ARG A 20 -0.18 -6.03 6.58
C ARG A 20 0.73 -5.78 7.77
N GLU A 21 2.05 -5.90 7.59
CA GLU A 21 2.99 -5.56 8.65
C GLU A 21 3.02 -4.06 8.96
N ILE A 22 2.92 -3.20 7.96
CA ILE A 22 2.74 -1.75 8.18
C ILE A 22 1.50 -1.49 9.04
N SER A 23 0.38 -2.19 8.78
CA SER A 23 -0.84 -2.08 9.58
C SER A 23 -0.62 -2.50 11.03
N ARG A 24 0.03 -3.65 11.26
CA ARG A 24 0.36 -4.13 12.61
C ARG A 24 1.25 -3.13 13.35
N LEU A 25 2.36 -2.71 12.74
CA LEU A 25 3.30 -1.75 13.32
C LEU A 25 2.65 -0.40 13.61
N THR A 26 1.74 0.07 12.75
CA THR A 26 0.99 1.32 12.99
C THR A 26 0.09 1.22 14.22
N ASN A 27 -0.53 0.06 14.46
CA ASN A 27 -1.34 -0.17 15.66
C ASN A 27 -0.47 -0.31 16.92
N GLU A 28 0.66 -1.02 16.83
CA GLU A 28 1.61 -1.15 17.94
C GLU A 28 2.22 0.20 18.33
N LEU A 29 2.54 1.06 17.35
CA LEU A 29 2.99 2.43 17.61
C LEU A 29 1.98 3.20 18.47
N LYS A 30 0.68 3.08 18.16
CA LYS A 30 -0.37 3.73 18.94
C LYS A 30 -0.37 3.31 20.41
N GLU A 31 -0.20 2.01 20.68
CA GLU A 31 -0.13 1.50 22.05
C GLU A 31 1.14 1.95 22.78
N THR A 32 2.27 1.95 22.07
CA THR A 32 3.57 2.37 22.58
C THR A 32 3.58 3.85 22.95
N PHE A 33 3.02 4.72 22.10
CA PHE A 33 2.84 6.14 22.44
C PHE A 33 1.88 6.34 23.61
N ALA A 34 0.82 5.54 23.74
CA ALA A 34 -0.08 5.63 24.89
C ALA A 34 0.61 5.27 26.22
N ARG A 35 1.68 4.47 26.18
CA ARG A 35 2.52 4.13 27.33
C ARG A 35 3.71 5.08 27.54
N ASN A 36 3.89 6.09 26.68
CA ASN A 36 5.08 6.96 26.64
C ASN A 36 6.41 6.19 26.53
N ASP A 37 6.42 5.06 25.83
CA ASP A 37 7.64 4.27 25.60
C ASP A 37 8.34 4.74 24.31
N GLU A 38 9.17 5.77 24.43
CA GLU A 38 9.83 6.42 23.29
C GLU A 38 10.86 5.52 22.61
N VAL A 39 11.56 4.66 23.36
CA VAL A 39 12.59 3.76 22.81
C VAL A 39 11.94 2.74 21.86
N SER A 40 10.88 2.07 22.31
CA SER A 40 10.13 1.15 21.45
C SER A 40 9.45 1.89 20.30
N ALA A 41 9.03 3.15 20.48
CA ALA A 41 8.40 3.92 19.42
C ALA A 41 9.37 4.18 18.24
N VAL A 42 10.62 4.53 18.54
CA VAL A 42 11.65 4.72 17.51
C VAL A 42 11.92 3.42 16.75
N MET A 43 12.10 2.30 17.46
CA MET A 43 12.31 1.00 16.82
C MET A 43 11.15 0.60 15.89
N LEU A 44 9.90 0.79 16.35
CA LEU A 44 8.72 0.49 15.55
C LEU A 44 8.58 1.40 14.31
N LEU A 45 9.01 2.65 14.39
CA LEU A 45 9.06 3.56 13.24
C LEU A 45 10.07 3.10 12.20
N GLU A 46 11.26 2.65 12.62
CA GLU A 46 12.29 2.11 11.72
C GLU A 46 11.80 0.84 11.01
N MET A 47 11.26 -0.12 11.76
CA MET A 47 10.67 -1.34 11.19
C MET A 47 9.55 -1.02 10.18
N ARG A 48 8.72 -0.02 10.48
CA ARG A 48 7.66 0.41 9.56
C ARG A 48 8.24 1.01 8.28
N ALA A 49 9.31 1.81 8.37
CA ALA A 49 9.99 2.37 7.22
C ALA A 49 10.61 1.27 6.33
N GLU A 50 11.19 0.23 6.93
CA GLU A 50 11.70 -0.94 6.20
C GLU A 50 10.60 -1.66 5.41
N GLU A 51 9.42 -1.88 6.02
CA GLU A 51 8.29 -2.49 5.31
C GLU A 51 7.77 -1.61 4.17
N MET A 52 7.79 -0.28 4.33
CA MET A 52 7.46 0.65 3.24
C MET A 52 8.47 0.54 2.08
N ALA A 53 9.76 0.45 2.38
CA ALA A 53 10.78 0.23 1.36
C ALA A 53 10.60 -1.11 0.63
N LYS A 54 10.18 -2.16 1.33
CA LYS A 54 9.83 -3.47 0.70
C LYS A 54 8.64 -3.34 -0.25
N VAL A 55 7.64 -2.52 0.08
CA VAL A 55 6.50 -2.23 -0.80
C VAL A 55 6.96 -1.54 -2.08
N ASP A 56 7.79 -0.51 -1.97
CA ASP A 56 8.32 0.23 -3.14
C ASP A 56 9.14 -0.69 -4.05
N ALA A 57 10.07 -1.47 -3.48
CA ALA A 57 10.85 -2.46 -4.22
C ALA A 57 9.97 -3.51 -4.93
N CYS A 58 8.87 -3.95 -4.30
CA CYS A 58 7.91 -4.85 -4.93
C CYS A 58 7.18 -4.20 -6.11
N VAL A 59 6.80 -2.92 -5.99
CA VAL A 59 6.16 -2.19 -7.10
C VAL A 59 7.11 -2.10 -8.31
N ASP A 60 8.38 -1.80 -8.07
CA ASP A 60 9.39 -1.76 -9.12
C ASP A 60 9.64 -3.13 -9.75
N GLU A 61 9.67 -4.21 -8.95
CA GLU A 61 9.81 -5.58 -9.45
C GLU A 61 8.59 -6.01 -10.30
N ILE A 62 7.38 -5.56 -9.95
CA ILE A 62 6.17 -5.81 -10.74
C ILE A 62 6.29 -5.13 -12.10
N TRP A 63 6.64 -3.85 -12.15
CA TRP A 63 6.76 -3.13 -13.43
C TRP A 63 7.85 -3.69 -14.33
N ARG A 64 8.95 -4.18 -13.74
CA ARG A 64 10.02 -4.87 -14.48
C ARG A 64 9.56 -6.18 -15.14
N GLN A 65 8.46 -6.80 -14.71
CA GLN A 65 7.94 -8.02 -15.36
C GLN A 65 7.52 -7.80 -16.81
N ALA A 66 7.10 -6.60 -17.17
CA ALA A 66 6.75 -6.28 -18.55
C ALA A 66 7.98 -6.10 -19.46
N GLY A 67 9.16 -5.83 -18.87
CA GLY A 67 10.38 -5.52 -19.63
C GLY A 67 10.16 -4.41 -20.65
N ALA A 68 10.71 -4.60 -21.86
CA ALA A 68 10.51 -3.72 -23.02
C ALA A 68 9.32 -4.14 -23.91
N ASP A 69 8.58 -5.18 -23.54
CA ASP A 69 7.45 -5.69 -24.34
C ASP A 69 6.21 -4.80 -24.14
N ARG A 70 5.82 -4.09 -25.21
CA ARG A 70 4.69 -3.16 -25.20
C ARG A 70 3.35 -3.85 -24.89
N ALA A 71 3.14 -5.07 -25.38
CA ALA A 71 1.91 -5.81 -25.14
C ALA A 71 1.85 -6.29 -23.68
N ALA A 72 2.97 -6.79 -23.16
CA ALA A 72 3.10 -7.15 -21.74
C ALA A 72 2.87 -5.93 -20.84
N MET A 73 3.44 -4.78 -21.18
CA MET A 73 3.29 -3.54 -20.42
C MET A 73 1.84 -3.03 -20.44
N GLN A 74 1.17 -3.08 -21.60
CA GLN A 74 -0.24 -2.71 -21.69
C GLN A 74 -1.12 -3.63 -20.83
N LYS A 75 -0.87 -4.95 -20.89
CA LYS A 75 -1.60 -5.92 -20.06
C LYS A 75 -1.37 -5.67 -18.57
N LEU A 76 -0.12 -5.48 -18.16
CA LEU A 76 0.23 -5.20 -16.76
C LEU A 76 -0.43 -3.91 -16.27
N ARG A 77 -0.38 -2.84 -17.08
CA ARG A 77 -1.03 -1.57 -16.75
C ARG A 77 -2.52 -1.77 -16.52
N THR A 78 -3.22 -2.43 -17.45
CA THR A 78 -4.65 -2.74 -17.28
C THR A 78 -4.92 -3.48 -15.97
N LEU A 79 -4.15 -4.53 -15.67
CA LEU A 79 -4.33 -5.33 -14.46
C LEU A 79 -4.11 -4.54 -13.16
N LEU A 80 -3.18 -3.58 -13.16
CA LEU A 80 -2.81 -2.80 -11.98
C LEU A 80 -3.61 -1.50 -11.79
N THR A 81 -4.17 -0.93 -12.85
CA THR A 81 -4.90 0.35 -12.79
C THR A 81 -6.41 0.18 -12.87
N ALA A 82 -6.94 -0.92 -13.40
CA ALA A 82 -8.37 -1.17 -13.42
C ALA A 82 -8.95 -1.19 -12.00
N ASP A 83 -10.18 -0.72 -11.84
CA ASP A 83 -10.90 -0.79 -10.57
C ASP A 83 -11.08 -2.26 -10.17
N PRO A 84 -10.42 -2.73 -9.10
CA PRO A 84 -10.47 -4.13 -8.72
C PRO A 84 -11.84 -4.54 -8.16
N ALA A 85 -12.73 -3.60 -7.81
CA ALA A 85 -14.11 -3.92 -7.43
C ALA A 85 -14.99 -4.27 -8.65
N LYS A 86 -14.68 -3.70 -9.81
CA LYS A 86 -15.44 -3.90 -11.06
C LYS A 86 -14.81 -4.94 -11.98
N ALA A 87 -13.50 -5.12 -11.91
CA ALA A 87 -12.78 -6.06 -12.76
C ALA A 87 -12.78 -7.47 -12.17
N SER A 88 -13.19 -8.45 -12.99
CA SER A 88 -13.20 -9.86 -12.62
C SER A 88 -12.07 -10.67 -13.26
N GLY A 89 -11.41 -10.18 -14.32
CA GLY A 89 -10.35 -10.91 -15.03
C GLY A 89 -10.87 -12.09 -15.83
N ASN A 90 -10.19 -12.43 -16.92
CA ASN A 90 -10.68 -13.45 -17.87
C ASN A 90 -10.19 -14.86 -17.50
N GLY A 91 -9.05 -14.98 -16.80
CA GLY A 91 -8.45 -16.24 -16.36
C GLY A 91 -8.31 -16.37 -14.85
N PRO A 92 -7.97 -17.57 -14.33
CA PRO A 92 -7.80 -17.81 -12.89
C PRO A 92 -6.70 -16.93 -12.27
N GLU A 93 -5.61 -16.68 -13.00
CA GLU A 93 -4.51 -15.81 -12.55
C GLU A 93 -4.96 -14.35 -12.43
N GLU A 94 -5.66 -13.84 -13.45
CA GLU A 94 -6.17 -12.46 -13.44
C GLU A 94 -7.23 -12.27 -12.34
N LYS A 95 -8.11 -13.26 -12.15
CA LYS A 95 -9.07 -13.29 -11.03
C LYS A 95 -8.34 -13.19 -9.69
N LYS A 96 -7.26 -13.95 -9.52
CA LYS A 96 -6.46 -13.93 -8.28
C LYS A 96 -5.75 -12.60 -8.07
N ILE A 97 -5.21 -12.00 -9.14
CA ILE A 97 -4.63 -10.64 -9.12
C ILE A 97 -5.67 -9.64 -8.58
N TYR A 98 -6.88 -9.62 -9.13
CA TYR A 98 -7.92 -8.70 -8.66
C TYR A 98 -8.37 -9.00 -7.23
N GLU A 99 -8.44 -10.27 -6.83
CA GLU A 99 -8.73 -10.65 -5.43
C GLU A 99 -7.69 -10.07 -4.45
N ILE A 100 -6.39 -10.24 -4.74
CA ILE A 100 -5.31 -9.68 -3.92
C ILE A 100 -5.40 -8.15 -3.88
N ARG A 101 -5.66 -7.52 -5.03
CA ARG A 101 -5.80 -6.05 -5.10
C ARG A 101 -6.98 -5.53 -4.28
N ARG A 102 -8.13 -6.20 -4.30
CA ARG A 102 -9.28 -5.84 -3.44
C ARG A 102 -8.92 -5.92 -1.95
N LYS A 103 -8.31 -7.03 -1.52
CA LYS A 103 -7.85 -7.21 -0.12
C LYS A 103 -6.84 -6.13 0.27
N THR A 104 -5.92 -5.81 -0.65
CA THR A 104 -4.93 -4.75 -0.44
C THR A 104 -5.56 -3.38 -0.28
N GLN A 105 -6.59 -3.04 -1.07
CA GLN A 105 -7.29 -1.76 -0.94
C GLN A 105 -7.99 -1.60 0.41
N VAL A 106 -8.70 -2.63 0.85
CA VAL A 106 -9.36 -2.63 2.17
C VAL A 106 -8.32 -2.38 3.27
N LEU A 107 -7.21 -3.13 3.23
CA LEU A 107 -6.15 -3.00 4.21
C LEU A 107 -5.45 -1.63 4.17
N LEU A 108 -5.25 -1.04 3.00
CA LEU A 108 -4.69 0.30 2.87
C LEU A 108 -5.57 1.37 3.52
N GLU A 109 -6.90 1.24 3.40
CA GLU A 109 -7.83 2.16 4.06
C GLU A 109 -7.78 1.98 5.59
N GLU A 110 -7.68 0.73 6.08
CA GLU A 110 -7.47 0.45 7.51
C GLU A 110 -6.17 1.09 8.03
N VAL A 111 -5.06 0.91 7.32
CA VAL A 111 -3.76 1.53 7.64
C VAL A 111 -3.89 3.05 7.68
N ARG A 112 -4.54 3.65 6.69
CA ARG A 112 -4.74 5.10 6.60
C ARG A 112 -5.54 5.63 7.78
N MET A 113 -6.64 4.97 8.15
CA MET A 113 -7.45 5.37 9.29
C MET A 113 -6.68 5.26 10.61
N ALA A 114 -5.89 4.19 10.78
CA ALA A 114 -5.05 3.99 11.97
C ALA A 114 -3.95 5.07 12.05
N ASP A 115 -3.26 5.33 10.95
CA ASP A 115 -2.22 6.36 10.85
C ASP A 115 -2.79 7.75 11.12
N GLN A 116 -3.96 8.08 10.57
CA GLN A 116 -4.63 9.35 10.83
C GLN A 116 -4.95 9.56 12.31
N LYS A 117 -5.45 8.52 12.99
CA LYS A 117 -5.75 8.57 14.43
C LYS A 117 -4.46 8.77 15.24
N LEU A 118 -3.42 7.98 14.94
CA LEU A 118 -2.11 8.06 15.57
C LEU A 118 -1.47 9.45 15.41
N ASN A 119 -1.45 9.94 14.17
CA ASN A 119 -0.81 11.19 13.82
C ASN A 119 -1.52 12.38 14.52
N ARG A 120 -2.85 12.35 14.60
CA ARG A 120 -3.63 13.35 15.35
C ARG A 120 -3.40 13.27 16.86
N SER A 121 -3.30 12.07 17.43
CA SER A 121 -3.07 11.94 18.88
C SER A 121 -1.68 12.40 19.30
N VAL A 122 -0.65 12.11 18.49
CA VAL A 122 0.74 12.43 18.81
C VAL A 122 1.09 13.87 18.45
N ALA A 123 0.79 14.30 17.22
CA ALA A 123 1.25 15.60 16.70
C ALA A 123 0.22 16.73 16.88
N ARG A 124 -1.04 16.42 17.23
CA ARG A 124 -2.14 17.40 17.42
C ARG A 124 -2.24 18.40 16.27
N GLU A 125 -1.95 19.67 16.52
CA GLU A 125 -2.00 20.76 15.54
C GLU A 125 -0.94 20.63 14.43
N LYS A 126 0.16 19.93 14.70
CA LYS A 126 1.21 19.61 13.72
C LYS A 126 0.93 18.30 12.98
N SER A 127 -0.26 17.73 13.14
CA SER A 127 -0.63 16.52 12.44
C SER A 127 -0.61 16.73 10.94
N PHE A 128 -0.06 15.77 10.21
CA PHE A 128 -0.17 15.69 8.75
C PHE A 128 -1.64 15.75 8.29
N TYR A 129 -2.57 15.30 9.13
CA TYR A 129 -4.02 15.32 8.89
C TYR A 129 -4.77 16.40 9.68
N GLY A 130 -4.09 17.49 10.07
CA GLY A 130 -4.67 18.66 10.72
C GLY A 130 -5.85 19.26 9.93
N ALA A 131 -6.64 20.13 10.56
CA ALA A 131 -7.94 20.60 10.07
C ALA A 131 -7.85 21.35 8.71
N GLY A 132 -7.91 20.59 7.63
CA GLY A 132 -7.93 21.03 6.24
C GLY A 132 -9.19 20.59 5.50
N GLU A 133 -10.38 20.74 6.12
CA GLU A 133 -11.62 20.96 5.37
C GLU A 133 -11.74 22.44 4.95
N LYS A 134 -10.65 23.12 4.61
CA LYS A 134 -10.66 24.38 3.86
C LYS A 134 -9.41 24.45 3.01
N GLU A 135 -9.58 24.01 1.76
CA GLU A 135 -9.07 24.59 0.51
C GLU A 135 -8.80 23.45 -0.48
N LYS A 136 -9.85 23.03 -1.19
CA LYS A 136 -9.69 22.39 -2.49
C LYS A 136 -9.00 23.42 -3.40
N ARG A 137 -7.67 23.52 -3.34
CA ARG A 137 -6.92 24.25 -4.36
C ARG A 137 -7.03 23.45 -5.65
N PRO A 138 -7.51 24.03 -6.76
CA PRO A 138 -7.55 23.32 -8.02
C PRO A 138 -6.12 22.99 -8.40
N VAL A 139 -5.86 21.73 -8.74
CA VAL A 139 -4.65 21.35 -9.47
C VAL A 139 -4.70 22.14 -10.77
N ARG A 140 -3.82 23.13 -10.91
CA ARG A 140 -3.60 23.77 -12.21
C ARG A 140 -2.97 22.73 -13.13
N VAL A 141 -3.66 22.49 -14.24
CA VAL A 141 -3.23 21.72 -15.41
C VAL A 141 -2.00 22.37 -16.03
#